data_AF-A0A3N5AWJ8-F1
#
_entry.id   AF-A0A3N5AWJ8-F1
#
_cell.length_a   1.000
_cell.length_b   1.000
_cell.length_c   1.000
_cell.angle_alpha   90.00
_cell.angle_beta   90.00
_cell.angle_gamma   90.00
#
_symmetry.space_group_name_H-M   'P 1'
#
loop_
_entity.id
_entity.type
_entity.pdbx_description
1 polymer ?
#
loop_
_entity_poly.entity_id
_entity_poly.type
_entity_poly.pdbx_seq_one_letter_code
_entity_poly.pdbx_strand_id
1 'polypeptide(L)' 'MPMNEPPLDDLLKVSKNRYVLAIVAAKQARYVTDKINAGLLDDGIKPVSQGLRDIAAGRVKFILPKKGVK' A
#
# COMPACT_ATOMS: atom_id res chain seq x y z
N MET A 1 6.11 1.39 -15.75
CA MET A 1 5.93 0.45 -14.60
C MET A 1 4.92 -0.61 -14.99
N PRO A 2 5.28 -1.91 -14.94
CA PRO A 2 4.35 -3.00 -15.20
C PRO A 2 3.33 -3.10 -14.06
N MET A 3 2.11 -3.54 -14.37
CA MET A 3 0.97 -3.55 -13.44
C MET A 3 1.02 -4.71 -12.44
N ASN A 4 1.85 -5.72 -12.68
CA ASN A 4 1.93 -6.97 -11.93
C ASN A 4 3.10 -7.05 -10.94
N GLU A 5 3.77 -5.92 -10.66
CA GLU A 5 4.83 -5.84 -9.67
C GLU A 5 4.41 -5.01 -8.45
N PRO A 6 4.86 -5.37 -7.25
CA PRO A 6 5.56 -6.61 -6.87
C PRO A 6 4.63 -7.85 -6.88
N PRO A 7 5.17 -9.08 -6.95
CA PRO A 7 4.35 -10.30 -6.95
C PRO A 7 3.57 -10.46 -5.64
N LEU A 8 2.39 -11.08 -5.74
CA LEU A 8 1.46 -11.21 -4.62
C LEU A 8 2.09 -11.93 -3.41
N ASP A 9 2.94 -12.93 -3.65
CA ASP A 9 3.58 -13.70 -2.59
C ASP A 9 4.50 -12.83 -1.72
N ASP A 10 5.19 -11.85 -2.31
CA ASP A 10 6.04 -10.92 -1.57
C ASP A 10 5.20 -9.96 -0.71
N LEU A 11 4.06 -9.52 -1.24
CA LEU A 11 3.13 -8.68 -0.49
C LEU A 11 2.49 -9.43 0.68
N LEU A 12 2.22 -10.72 0.51
CA LEU A 12 1.60 -11.56 1.54
C LEU A 12 2.56 -11.94 2.67
N LYS A 13 3.89 -11.96 2.44
CA LYS A 13 4.88 -12.09 3.53
C LYS A 13 4.73 -10.97 4.56
N VAL A 14 4.42 -9.76 4.10
CA VAL A 14 4.25 -8.56 4.94
C VAL A 14 2.85 -8.51 5.56
N SER A 15 1.82 -8.75 4.75
CA SER A 15 0.43 -8.53 5.17
C SER A 15 -0.23 -9.72 5.87
N LYS A 16 0.19 -10.95 5.55
CA LYS A 16 -0.41 -12.24 5.97
C LYS A 16 -1.91 -12.43 5.63
N ASN A 17 -2.59 -11.42 5.09
CA ASN A 17 -4.02 -11.46 4.73
C ASN A 17 -4.32 -10.56 3.51
N ARG A 18 -4.86 -11.15 2.44
CA ARG A 18 -5.16 -10.45 1.16
C ARG A 18 -6.10 -9.26 1.32
N TYR A 19 -7.07 -9.32 2.22
CA TYR A 19 -8.02 -8.22 2.44
C TYR A 19 -7.36 -7.05 3.16
N VAL A 20 -6.51 -7.36 4.14
CA VAL A 20 -5.73 -6.34 4.87
C VAL A 20 -4.76 -5.67 3.90
N LEU A 21 -4.10 -6.44 3.04
CA LEU A 21 -3.23 -5.93 1.99
C LEU A 21 -3.97 -4.92 1.10
N ALA A 22 -5.17 -5.25 0.63
CA ALA A 22 -5.96 -4.38 -0.22
C ALA A 22 -6.33 -3.06 0.48
N ILE A 23 -6.76 -3.12 1.74
CA ILE A 23 -7.10 -1.94 2.54
C ILE A 23 -5.88 -1.05 2.76
N VAL A 24 -4.74 -1.64 3.14
CA VAL A 24 -3.49 -0.91 3.40
C VAL A 24 -2.94 -0.29 2.11
N ALA A 25 -2.95 -1.03 1.00
CA ALA A 25 -2.56 -0.53 -0.31
C ALA A 25 -3.43 0.65 -0.76
N ALA A 26 -4.76 0.56 -0.58
CA ALA A 26 -5.67 1.64 -0.91
C ALA A 26 -5.42 2.90 -0.05
N LYS A 27 -5.17 2.74 1.25
CA LYS A 27 -4.79 3.85 2.14
C LYS A 27 -3.49 4.52 1.70
N GLN A 28 -2.46 3.73 1.41
CA GLN A 28 -1.17 4.24 0.95
C GLN A 28 -1.30 4.94 -0.41
N ALA A 29 -2.09 4.38 -1.33
CA ALA A 29 -2.35 5.00 -2.62
C ALA A 29 -3.01 6.37 -2.48
N ARG A 30 -4.01 6.52 -1.59
CA ARG A 30 -4.62 7.84 -1.30
C ARG A 30 -3.60 8.85 -0.78
N TYR A 31 -2.73 8.45 0.14
CA TYR A 31 -1.66 9.31 0.64
C TYR A 31 -0.71 9.78 -0.47
N VAL A 32 -0.37 8.88 -1.41
CA VAL A 32 0.44 9.23 -2.59
C VAL A 32 -0.34 10.19 -3.50
N THR A 33 -1.61 9.94 -3.77
CA THR A 33 -2.49 10.84 -4.54
C THR A 33 -2.56 12.24 -3.92
N ASP A 34 -2.74 12.33 -2.60
CA ASP A 34 -2.83 13.62 -1.90
C ASP A 34 -1.52 14.41 -2.06
N LYS A 35 -0.36 13.74 -2.03
CA LYS A 35 0.93 14.36 -2.30
C LYS A 35 1.11 14.82 -3.74
N ILE A 36 0.63 14.05 -4.71
CA ILE A 36 0.64 14.44 -6.13
C ILE A 36 -0.20 15.70 -6.30
N ASN A 37 -1.42 15.71 -5.75
CA ASN A 37 -2.32 16.86 -5.81
C ASN A 37 -1.74 18.11 -5.13
N ALA A 38 -0.92 17.93 -4.09
CA ALA A 38 -0.22 19.01 -3.40
C ALA A 38 1.07 19.46 -4.13
N GLY A 39 1.41 18.87 -5.28
CA GLY A 39 2.65 19.16 -6.02
C GLY A 39 3.94 18.67 -5.33
N LEU A 40 3.81 17.78 -4.35
CA LEU A 40 4.94 17.22 -3.59
C LEU A 40 5.53 15.95 -4.24
N LEU A 41 4.81 15.37 -5.20
CA LEU A 41 5.20 14.19 -5.96
C LEU A 41 4.84 14.38 -7.43
N ASP A 42 5.57 13.67 -8.29
CA ASP A 42 5.35 13.63 -9.74
C ASP A 42 4.01 12.96 -10.09
N ASP A 43 3.29 13.53 -11.06
CA ASP A 43 1.97 13.05 -11.52
C ASP A 43 2.07 11.78 -12.39
N GLY A 44 3.27 11.46 -12.88
CA GLY A 44 3.59 10.20 -13.53
C GLY A 44 3.57 8.97 -12.61
N ILE A 45 3.50 9.17 -11.29
CA ILE A 45 3.48 8.10 -10.30
C ILE A 45 2.09 7.45 -10.25
N LYS A 46 2.03 6.14 -10.54
CA LYS A 46 0.82 5.33 -10.34
C LYS A 46 0.63 5.04 -8.84
N PRO A 47 -0.35 5.64 -8.15
CA PRO A 47 -0.40 5.62 -6.68
C PRO A 47 -0.55 4.22 -6.08
N VAL A 48 -1.33 3.35 -6.73
CA VAL A 48 -1.52 1.96 -6.31
C VAL A 48 -0.22 1.16 -6.46
N SER A 49 0.47 1.28 -7.60
CA SER A 49 1.75 0.60 -7.82
C SER A 49 2.81 1.07 -6.84
N GLN A 50 2.84 2.37 -6.53
CA GLN A 50 3.75 2.91 -5.52
C GLN A 50 3.42 2.36 -4.12
N GLY A 51 2.15 2.34 -3.75
CA GLY A 51 1.72 1.81 -2.45
C GLY A 51 2.07 0.34 -2.25
N LEU A 52 1.92 -0.50 -3.28
CA LEU A 52 2.33 -1.90 -3.21
C LEU A 52 3.85 -2.06 -3.05
N ARG A 53 4.66 -1.23 -3.72
CA ARG A 53 6.12 -1.24 -3.53
C ARG A 53 6.52 -0.76 -2.14
N ASP A 54 5.85 0.24 -1.59
CA ASP A 54 6.13 0.71 -0.23
C ASP A 54 5.81 -0.37 0.81
N ILE A 55 4.73 -1.13 0.60
CA ILE A 55 4.37 -2.29 1.44
C ILE A 55 5.43 -3.39 1.31
N ALA A 56 5.81 -3.78 0.08
CA ALA A 56 6.82 -4.82 -0.14
C ALA A 56 8.20 -4.44 0.42
N ALA A 57 8.54 -3.15 0.38
CA ALA A 57 9.77 -2.62 0.98
C ALA A 57 9.72 -2.50 2.51
N GLY A 58 8.62 -2.87 3.16
CA GLY A 58 8.45 -2.76 4.62
C GLY A 58 8.35 -1.30 5.12
N ARG A 59 8.11 -0.33 4.23
CA ARG A 59 7.98 1.10 4.56
C ARG A 59 6.61 1.46 5.12
N VAL A 60 5.62 0.59 4.91
CA VAL A 60 4.26 0.76 5.45
C VAL A 60 4.06 -0.17 6.65
N LYS A 61 3.96 0.42 7.84
CA LYS A 61 3.57 -0.30 9.06
C LYS A 61 2.08 -0.18 9.27
N PHE A 62 1.39 -1.29 9.53
CA PHE A 62 -0.02 -1.30 9.88
C PHE A 62 -0.24 -2.19 11.11
N ILE A 63 -1.21 -1.80 11.93
CA ILE A 63 -1.62 -2.56 13.12
C ILE A 63 -3.03 -3.04 12.86
N LEU A 64 -3.25 -4.35 12.99
CA LEU A 64 -4.59 -4.90 12.98
C LEU A 64 -5.32 -4.43 14.24
N PRO A 65 -6.57 -3.95 14.15
CA PRO A 65 -7.36 -3.67 15.33
C PRO A 65 -7.35 -4.91 16.23
N LYS A 66 -6.98 -4.75 17.51
CA LYS A 66 -7.15 -5.83 18.48
C LYS A 66 -8.64 -6.16 18.46
N LYS A 67 -8.96 -7.42 18.14
CA LYS A 67 -10.32 -7.97 18.10
C LYS A 67 -11.11 -7.35 19.26
N GLY A 68 -12.18 -6.60 18.93
CA GLY A 68 -12.93 -5.84 19.92
C GLY A 68 -13.27 -6.72 21.11
N VAL A 69 -13.05 -6.18 22.32
CA VAL A 69 -13.58 -6.77 23.55
C VAL A 69 -15.09 -6.88 23.33
N LYS A 70 -15.60 -8.11 23.36
CA LYS A 70 -17.04 -8.38 23.38
C LYS A 70 -17.65 -7.81 24.65
#